data_AF-A0A9Q9C2I6-F1
#
_entry.id   AF-A0A9Q9C2I6-F1
#
_cell.length_a   1.000
_cell.length_b   1.000
_cell.length_c   1.000
_cell.angle_alpha   90.00
_cell.angle_beta   90.00
_cell.angle_gamma   90.00
#
_symmetry.space_group_name_H-M   'P 1'
#
loop_
_entity.id
_entity.type
_entity.pdbx_description
1 polymer ?
#
loop_
_entity_poly.entity_id
_entity_poly.type
_entity_poly.pdbx_seq_one_letter_code
_entity_poly.pdbx_strand_id
1 'polypeptide(L)'
;MAKQFSWEQEYKRTWEDRNDRKVNEFNMETETFYSNNRKGIVRHLHVIVDVSEAIDKSDFLPTFRTNVARILEDFIPSFYNENPLSTLSFLSTRDVCVKYISSMDMDIHAFLGQTGSKWFSLLNGLEGSIEIMENTMHVKEILVIVASTSTRDPHGYTEVLNRLKTHNIKVHFISLCGEVTLYKSISKATGGRFYVPIDVGHLSMIMKELSHPTDFNGTTLSLVKIGFPLPTMESSVCACHLEVKSVGYECPVCKTMVCSLPISCPICNTQLVSTLNLSKSLRFIYPLKPFIERAEDACRICQNKGAYQCDLCKSTYCSYCNGFVHSTLSFCIYCELPHN
;
A
#
# COMPACT_ATOMS: atom_id res chain seq x y z
N MET A 1 -30.60 44.51 35.14
CA MET A 1 -29.50 44.30 34.19
C MET A 1 -29.94 43.25 33.20
N ALA A 2 -30.14 43.63 31.93
CA ALA A 2 -30.60 42.70 30.90
C ALA A 2 -29.53 41.60 30.68
N LYS A 3 -29.96 40.34 30.58
CA LYS A 3 -29.08 39.23 30.20
C LYS A 3 -28.67 39.45 28.74
N GLN A 4 -27.43 39.87 28.53
CA GLN A 4 -26.80 40.01 27.23
C GLN A 4 -26.79 38.64 26.52
N PHE A 5 -27.21 38.61 25.25
CA PHE A 5 -27.34 37.35 24.50
C PHE A 5 -25.94 36.75 24.25
N SER A 6 -25.83 35.42 24.11
CA SER A 6 -24.53 34.74 23.98
C SER A 6 -23.69 35.21 22.78
N TRP A 7 -24.29 35.79 21.74
CA TRP A 7 -23.60 36.34 20.57
C TRP A 7 -23.21 37.83 20.72
N GLU A 8 -23.68 38.50 21.78
CA GLU A 8 -23.35 39.90 22.13
C GLU A 8 -22.12 39.96 23.05
N GLN A 9 -21.56 38.81 23.42
CA GLN A 9 -20.30 38.73 24.16
C GLN A 9 -19.13 39.09 23.25
N GLU A 10 -18.19 39.92 23.74
CA GLU A 10 -16.95 40.21 23.02
C GLU A 10 -16.25 38.90 22.62
N TYR A 11 -15.82 38.83 21.36
CA TYR A 11 -15.10 37.69 20.81
C TYR A 11 -13.86 37.40 21.66
N LYS A 12 -13.93 36.38 22.52
CA LYS A 12 -12.78 35.89 23.25
C LYS A 12 -11.83 35.22 22.29
N ARG A 13 -10.65 35.80 22.14
CA ARG A 13 -9.60 35.32 21.25
C ARG A 13 -9.02 34.04 21.82
N THR A 14 -9.37 32.92 21.20
CA THR A 14 -8.96 31.57 21.66
C THR A 14 -7.44 31.33 21.66
N TRP A 15 -6.65 32.24 21.07
CA TRP A 15 -5.19 32.19 21.07
C TRP A 15 -4.54 32.91 22.27
N GLU A 16 -5.29 33.69 23.05
CA GLU A 16 -4.78 34.39 24.24
C GLU A 16 -4.69 33.43 25.46
N ASP A 17 -5.51 32.37 25.48
CA ASP A 17 -5.50 31.29 26.51
C ASP A 17 -4.59 30.10 26.16
N ARG A 18 -3.56 30.30 25.31
CA ARG A 18 -2.75 29.20 24.76
C ARG A 18 -1.80 28.49 25.72
N ASN A 19 -1.63 28.96 26.96
CA ASN A 19 -0.56 28.49 27.84
C ASN A 19 -0.74 27.05 28.39
N ASP A 20 -1.91 26.43 28.28
CA ASP A 20 -2.16 25.10 28.90
C ASP A 20 -2.53 23.96 27.93
N ARG A 21 -2.57 24.20 26.61
CA ARG A 21 -2.89 23.13 25.66
C ARG A 21 -1.61 22.41 25.26
N LYS A 22 -1.28 21.33 25.98
CA LYS A 22 -0.39 20.28 25.47
C LYS A 22 -0.91 19.87 24.10
N VAL A 23 -0.15 20.20 23.06
CA VAL A 23 -0.39 19.68 21.71
C VAL A 23 -0.13 18.19 21.82
N ASN A 24 -1.20 17.40 21.89
CA ASN A 24 -1.09 15.96 21.68
C ASN A 24 -0.73 15.79 20.20
N GLU A 25 0.56 15.82 19.89
CA GLU A 25 1.05 15.21 18.67
C GLU A 25 0.56 13.77 18.69
N PHE A 26 -0.39 13.46 17.80
CA PHE A 26 -0.90 12.12 17.59
C PHE A 26 0.25 11.32 16.97
N ASN A 27 1.22 10.91 17.79
CA ASN A 27 2.19 9.90 17.44
C ASN A 27 1.45 8.57 17.44
N MET A 28 0.65 8.34 16.39
CA MET A 28 0.15 7.01 16.08
C MET A 28 1.36 6.26 15.53
N GLU A 29 2.21 5.77 16.43
CA GLU A 29 3.17 4.73 16.08
C GLU A 29 2.33 3.61 15.43
N THR A 30 2.59 3.33 14.16
CA THR A 30 2.03 2.16 13.48
C THR A 30 2.49 0.94 14.25
N GLU A 31 1.71 0.50 15.23
CA GLU A 31 1.89 -0.82 15.82
C GLU A 31 1.71 -1.81 14.67
N THR A 32 2.80 -2.48 14.30
CA THR A 32 2.76 -3.57 13.34
C THR A 32 1.96 -4.69 14.00
N PHE A 33 0.66 -4.77 13.69
CA PHE A 33 -0.23 -5.77 14.25
C PHE A 33 0.29 -7.17 13.97
N TYR A 34 0.85 -7.80 15.01
CA TYR A 34 1.25 -9.19 14.96
C TYR A 34 0.03 -10.04 14.61
N SER A 35 0.10 -10.71 13.48
CA SER A 35 -0.97 -11.55 12.98
C SER A 35 -0.35 -12.78 12.33
N ASN A 36 -0.50 -13.92 12.98
CA ASN A 36 -0.01 -15.21 12.48
C ASN A 36 -1.02 -15.85 11.51
N ASN A 37 -1.69 -15.02 10.71
CA ASN A 37 -2.67 -15.44 9.73
C ASN A 37 -1.99 -15.62 8.37
N ARG A 38 -2.55 -16.48 7.51
CA ARG A 38 -2.07 -16.63 6.14
C ARG A 38 -2.12 -15.27 5.43
N LYS A 39 -1.06 -14.91 4.71
CA LYS A 39 -0.95 -13.63 3.99
C LYS A 39 -0.98 -13.84 2.48
N GLY A 40 -1.61 -12.90 1.77
CA GLY A 40 -1.59 -12.85 0.30
C GLY A 40 -0.31 -12.22 -0.24
N ILE A 41 0.82 -12.93 -0.20
CA ILE A 41 2.15 -12.37 -0.57
C ILE A 41 2.23 -11.99 -2.05
N VAL A 42 1.70 -12.85 -2.91
CA VAL A 42 1.63 -12.58 -4.35
C VAL A 42 0.27 -11.97 -4.63
N ARG A 43 0.22 -10.65 -4.68
CA ARG A 43 -1.00 -9.89 -4.93
C ARG A 43 -0.87 -8.98 -6.15
N HIS A 44 -2.01 -8.73 -6.76
CA HIS A 44 -2.21 -7.70 -7.77
C HIS A 44 -2.98 -6.56 -7.11
N LEU A 45 -2.28 -5.47 -6.81
CA LEU A 45 -2.88 -4.25 -6.29
C LEU A 45 -3.17 -3.30 -7.45
N HIS A 46 -4.46 -3.08 -7.70
CA HIS A 46 -4.94 -2.21 -8.76
C HIS A 46 -5.45 -0.90 -8.17
N VAL A 47 -4.80 0.21 -8.52
CA VAL A 47 -5.09 1.54 -7.95
C VAL A 47 -5.95 2.34 -8.93
N ILE A 48 -7.17 2.63 -8.53
CA ILE A 48 -8.07 3.55 -9.21
C ILE A 48 -7.89 4.94 -8.61
N VAL A 49 -7.61 5.93 -9.45
CA VAL A 49 -7.53 7.34 -9.04
C VAL A 49 -8.68 8.14 -9.67
N ASP A 50 -9.39 8.88 -8.84
CA ASP A 50 -10.37 9.89 -9.25
C ASP A 50 -9.63 11.10 -9.85
N VAL A 51 -9.85 11.34 -11.15
CA VAL A 51 -9.30 12.51 -11.88
C VAL A 51 -10.44 13.44 -12.34
N SER A 52 -11.54 13.46 -11.58
CA SER A 52 -12.62 14.44 -11.73
C SER A 52 -12.20 15.82 -11.23
N GLU A 53 -13.07 16.83 -11.39
CA GLU A 53 -12.85 18.19 -10.87
C GLU A 53 -12.55 18.22 -9.36
N ALA A 54 -13.04 17.24 -8.58
CA ALA A 54 -12.85 17.19 -7.14
C ALA A 54 -11.37 17.01 -6.72
N ILE A 55 -10.52 16.48 -7.59
CA ILE A 55 -9.09 16.24 -7.28
C ILE A 55 -8.27 17.54 -7.21
N ASP A 56 -8.77 18.64 -7.76
CA ASP A 56 -8.10 19.95 -7.73
C ASP A 56 -8.52 20.82 -6.53
N LYS A 57 -9.31 20.28 -5.60
CA LYS A 57 -9.60 20.95 -4.32
C LYS A 57 -8.33 21.19 -3.50
N SER A 58 -8.33 22.29 -2.78
CA SER A 58 -7.19 22.80 -2.00
C SER A 58 -7.26 22.49 -0.50
N ASP A 59 -8.09 21.52 -0.07
CA ASP A 59 -8.17 21.11 1.34
C ASP A 59 -6.81 20.58 1.84
N PHE A 60 -6.08 19.86 0.97
CA PHE A 60 -4.64 19.60 1.15
C PHE A 60 -3.84 20.48 0.21
N LEU A 61 -3.08 21.43 0.76
CA LEU A 61 -2.28 22.37 -0.04
C LEU A 61 -1.11 21.65 -0.75
N PRO A 62 -0.80 21.96 -2.03
CA PRO A 62 -1.50 22.93 -2.88
C PRO A 62 -2.85 22.40 -3.43
N THR A 63 -2.91 21.13 -3.84
CA THR A 63 -4.16 20.44 -4.22
C THR A 63 -4.08 18.97 -3.83
N PHE A 64 -5.21 18.25 -3.78
CA PHE A 64 -5.19 16.79 -3.64
C PHE A 64 -4.39 16.12 -4.75
N ARG A 65 -4.55 16.56 -6.01
CA ARG A 65 -3.83 16.01 -7.16
C ARG A 65 -2.32 16.01 -7.00
N THR A 66 -1.75 17.16 -6.63
CA THR A 66 -0.29 17.28 -6.42
C THR A 66 0.18 16.41 -5.27
N ASN A 67 -0.59 16.35 -4.18
CA ASN A 67 -0.24 15.54 -3.02
C ASN A 67 -0.34 14.04 -3.31
N VAL A 68 -1.38 13.59 -4.01
CA VAL A 68 -1.54 12.19 -4.43
C VAL A 68 -0.43 11.80 -5.41
N ALA A 69 -0.08 12.65 -6.38
CA ALA A 69 1.02 12.39 -7.29
C ALA A 69 2.35 12.17 -6.55
N ARG A 70 2.71 13.09 -5.65
CA ARG A 70 3.92 12.98 -4.81
C ARG A 70 3.93 11.71 -3.97
N ILE A 71 2.80 11.35 -3.36
CA ILE A 71 2.71 10.14 -2.54
C ILE A 71 2.83 8.88 -3.40
N LEU A 72 2.28 8.88 -4.63
CA LEU A 72 2.45 7.77 -5.56
C LEU A 72 3.90 7.63 -6.06
N GLU A 73 4.61 8.73 -6.28
CA GLU A 73 6.04 8.75 -6.63
C GLU A 73 6.89 8.05 -5.57
N ASP A 74 6.60 8.29 -4.28
CA ASP A 74 7.28 7.62 -3.17
C ASP A 74 6.78 6.18 -2.97
N PHE A 75 5.48 5.95 -3.17
CA PHE A 75 4.82 4.67 -2.87
C PHE A 75 5.22 3.56 -3.85
N ILE A 76 5.27 3.81 -5.16
CA ILE A 76 5.60 2.77 -6.16
C ILE A 76 6.95 2.09 -5.88
N PRO A 77 8.08 2.83 -5.74
CA PRO A 77 9.37 2.20 -5.46
C PRO A 77 9.40 1.53 -4.08
N SER A 78 8.78 2.15 -3.07
CA SER A 78 8.65 1.56 -1.74
C SER A 78 7.86 0.24 -1.78
N PHE A 79 6.74 0.20 -2.50
CA PHE A 79 5.91 -0.98 -2.65
C PHE A 79 6.67 -2.14 -3.29
N TYR A 80 7.42 -1.90 -4.37
CA TYR A 80 8.22 -2.93 -5.02
C TYR A 80 9.40 -3.41 -4.19
N ASN A 81 9.98 -2.52 -3.38
CA ASN A 81 11.02 -2.90 -2.44
C ASN A 81 10.48 -3.88 -1.38
N GLU A 82 9.26 -3.66 -0.91
CA GLU A 82 8.61 -4.48 0.10
C GLU A 82 7.92 -5.74 -0.46
N ASN A 83 7.36 -5.64 -1.68
CA ASN A 83 6.53 -6.65 -2.32
C ASN A 83 7.02 -6.96 -3.75
N PRO A 84 8.21 -7.55 -3.93
CA PRO A 84 8.80 -7.74 -5.24
C PRO A 84 8.05 -8.75 -6.13
N LEU A 85 7.20 -9.60 -5.55
CA LEU A 85 6.38 -10.56 -6.29
C LEU A 85 5.02 -9.98 -6.70
N SER A 86 4.64 -8.84 -6.15
CA SER A 86 3.34 -8.25 -6.39
C SER A 86 3.33 -7.40 -7.65
N THR A 87 2.17 -7.32 -8.30
CA THR A 87 1.95 -6.46 -9.47
C THR A 87 1.17 -5.22 -9.07
N LEU A 88 1.60 -4.06 -9.57
CA LEU A 88 0.87 -2.80 -9.48
C LEU A 88 0.31 -2.44 -10.84
N SER A 89 -0.89 -1.87 -10.83
CA SER A 89 -1.50 -1.32 -12.04
C SER A 89 -2.39 -0.15 -11.68
N PHE A 90 -2.55 0.78 -12.61
CA PHE A 90 -3.24 2.03 -12.36
C PHE A 90 -4.37 2.25 -13.36
N LEU A 91 -5.43 2.88 -12.87
CA LEU A 91 -6.58 3.24 -13.65
C LEU A 91 -7.01 4.65 -13.24
N SER A 92 -7.08 5.56 -14.20
CA SER A 92 -7.70 6.86 -13.97
C SER A 92 -9.17 6.78 -14.38
N THR A 93 -10.03 7.32 -13.52
CA THR A 93 -11.45 7.44 -13.79
C THR A 93 -11.78 8.90 -14.06
N ARG A 94 -12.37 9.14 -15.22
CA ARG A 94 -12.90 10.44 -15.60
C ARG A 94 -14.07 10.23 -16.55
N ASP A 95 -15.29 10.54 -16.10
CA ASP A 95 -16.51 10.38 -16.89
C ASP A 95 -16.67 8.92 -17.36
N VAL A 96 -16.56 8.64 -18.66
CA VAL A 96 -16.59 7.28 -19.24
C VAL A 96 -15.18 6.78 -19.60
N CYS A 97 -14.16 7.63 -19.49
CA CYS A 97 -12.81 7.29 -19.89
C CYS A 97 -12.09 6.55 -18.76
N VAL A 98 -11.76 5.29 -19.05
CA VAL A 98 -10.89 4.45 -18.25
C VAL A 98 -9.54 4.38 -18.96
N LYS A 99 -8.50 5.03 -18.42
CA LYS A 99 -7.13 4.88 -18.95
C LYS A 99 -6.34 3.95 -18.04
N TYR A 100 -6.02 2.77 -18.56
CA TYR A 100 -5.17 1.77 -17.93
C TYR A 100 -3.69 2.07 -18.18
N ILE A 101 -2.87 1.97 -17.14
CA ILE A 101 -1.41 2.04 -17.26
C ILE A 101 -0.78 0.96 -16.36
N SER A 102 0.13 0.17 -16.93
CA SER A 102 0.99 -0.75 -16.19
C SER A 102 2.05 0.04 -15.42
N SER A 103 2.35 -0.34 -14.18
CA SER A 103 3.27 0.39 -13.29
C SER A 103 4.68 0.59 -13.85
N MET A 104 5.18 -0.33 -14.69
CA MET A 104 6.53 -0.26 -15.25
C MET A 104 6.72 0.88 -16.25
N ASP A 105 5.63 1.41 -16.82
CA ASP A 105 5.64 2.48 -17.84
C ASP A 105 4.95 3.77 -17.35
N MET A 106 4.68 3.87 -16.04
CA MET A 106 3.97 5.01 -15.46
C MET A 106 4.86 6.25 -15.37
N ASP A 107 4.65 7.20 -16.27
CA ASP A 107 4.97 8.60 -16.00
C ASP A 107 3.83 9.21 -15.16
N ILE A 108 4.08 9.35 -13.85
CA ILE A 108 3.10 9.87 -12.88
C ILE A 108 2.72 11.31 -13.21
N HIS A 109 3.68 12.10 -13.71
CA HIS A 109 3.40 13.46 -14.15
C HIS A 109 2.54 13.49 -15.40
N ALA A 110 2.68 12.54 -16.32
CA ALA A 110 1.73 12.42 -17.44
C ALA A 110 0.36 11.90 -16.99
N PHE A 111 0.31 11.03 -15.97
CA PHE A 111 -0.91 10.41 -15.46
C PHE A 111 -1.79 11.39 -14.66
N LEU A 112 -1.18 12.21 -13.78
CA LEU A 112 -1.87 13.17 -12.90
C LEU A 112 -1.53 14.64 -13.23
N GLY A 113 -0.75 14.93 -14.26
CA GLY A 113 -0.37 16.31 -14.63
C GLY A 113 -1.50 17.10 -15.28
N GLN A 114 -2.53 16.44 -15.79
CA GLN A 114 -3.73 17.10 -16.32
C GLN A 114 -4.65 17.53 -15.19
N THR A 115 -5.31 18.68 -15.35
CA THR A 115 -6.32 19.14 -14.40
C THR A 115 -7.51 18.19 -14.39
N GLY A 116 -8.05 17.99 -13.18
CA GLY A 116 -9.27 17.26 -12.96
C GLY A 116 -10.41 17.89 -13.74
N SER A 117 -11.22 17.06 -14.38
CA SER A 117 -12.35 17.55 -15.19
C SER A 117 -13.49 16.56 -15.17
N LYS A 118 -14.72 17.05 -15.35
CA LYS A 118 -15.94 16.25 -15.37
C LYS A 118 -16.18 15.49 -14.04
N TRP A 119 -16.97 14.42 -14.10
CA TRP A 119 -17.49 13.68 -12.95
C TRP A 119 -16.75 12.37 -12.74
N PHE A 120 -16.73 11.91 -11.49
CA PHE A 120 -16.25 10.59 -11.13
C PHE A 120 -17.31 9.53 -11.43
N SER A 121 -16.88 8.40 -12.00
CA SER A 121 -17.70 7.21 -12.24
C SER A 121 -17.01 6.01 -11.60
N LEU A 122 -17.54 5.59 -10.46
CA LEU A 122 -17.01 4.46 -9.71
C LEU A 122 -17.24 3.13 -10.43
N LEU A 123 -18.44 2.91 -10.96
CA LEU A 123 -18.83 1.60 -11.48
C LEU A 123 -18.06 1.27 -12.76
N ASN A 124 -17.91 2.22 -13.68
CA ASN A 124 -17.09 2.03 -14.87
C ASN A 124 -15.63 1.72 -14.50
N GLY A 125 -15.11 2.40 -13.46
CA GLY A 125 -13.77 2.12 -12.92
C GLY A 125 -13.66 0.68 -12.42
N LEU A 126 -14.59 0.25 -11.57
CA LEU A 126 -14.61 -1.11 -11.00
C LEU A 126 -14.80 -2.19 -12.07
N GLU A 127 -15.67 -1.97 -13.06
CA GLU A 127 -15.89 -2.91 -14.16
C GLU A 127 -14.63 -3.08 -15.01
N GLY A 128 -13.98 -1.99 -15.40
CA GLY A 128 -12.69 -2.04 -16.10
C GLY A 128 -11.62 -2.76 -15.29
N SER A 129 -11.56 -2.52 -13.97
CA SER A 129 -10.64 -3.24 -13.08
C SER A 129 -10.92 -4.73 -13.00
N ILE A 130 -12.19 -5.15 -12.96
CA ILE A 130 -12.57 -6.57 -12.95
C ILE A 130 -12.05 -7.25 -14.23
N GLU A 131 -12.24 -6.64 -15.39
CA GLU A 131 -11.79 -7.19 -16.68
C GLU A 131 -10.26 -7.37 -16.74
N ILE A 132 -9.51 -6.40 -16.21
CA ILE A 132 -8.05 -6.47 -16.12
C ILE A 132 -7.61 -7.61 -15.19
N MET A 133 -8.34 -7.82 -14.09
CA MET A 133 -7.94 -8.73 -13.01
C MET A 133 -8.57 -10.12 -13.13
N GLU A 134 -9.52 -10.35 -14.03
CA GLU A 134 -10.27 -11.62 -14.13
C GLU A 134 -9.32 -12.81 -14.33
N ASN A 135 -8.33 -12.65 -15.20
CA ASN A 135 -7.38 -13.71 -15.58
C ASN A 135 -6.21 -13.91 -14.61
N THR A 136 -6.07 -13.10 -13.56
CA THR A 136 -4.94 -13.23 -12.65
C THR A 136 -5.20 -14.29 -11.58
N MET A 137 -4.17 -15.10 -11.28
CA MET A 137 -4.20 -16.14 -10.23
C MET A 137 -3.75 -15.61 -8.86
N HIS A 138 -3.36 -14.33 -8.80
CA HIS A 138 -2.85 -13.66 -7.61
C HIS A 138 -3.99 -13.19 -6.71
N VAL A 139 -3.67 -12.81 -5.47
CA VAL A 139 -4.65 -12.15 -4.60
C VAL A 139 -5.03 -10.81 -5.20
N LYS A 140 -6.32 -10.55 -5.37
CA LYS A 140 -6.84 -9.38 -6.10
C LYS A 140 -7.30 -8.31 -5.13
N GLU A 141 -6.64 -7.16 -5.17
CA GLU A 141 -6.97 -6.00 -4.34
C GLU A 141 -7.13 -4.78 -5.22
N ILE A 142 -8.24 -4.06 -5.06
CA ILE A 142 -8.47 -2.76 -5.69
C ILE A 142 -8.36 -1.69 -4.61
N LEU A 143 -7.61 -0.62 -4.88
CA LEU A 143 -7.55 0.57 -4.05
C LEU A 143 -8.15 1.74 -4.82
N VAL A 144 -9.20 2.35 -4.30
CA VAL A 144 -9.83 3.54 -4.91
C VAL A 144 -9.46 4.78 -4.10
N ILE A 145 -8.70 5.69 -4.72
CA ILE A 145 -8.39 7.01 -4.18
C ILE A 145 -9.37 8.01 -4.78
N VAL A 146 -10.27 8.53 -3.95
CA VAL A 146 -11.42 9.34 -4.40
C VAL A 146 -11.52 10.65 -3.64
N ALA A 147 -11.64 11.76 -4.38
CA ALA A 147 -11.94 13.09 -3.83
C ALA A 147 -13.45 13.41 -3.95
N SER A 148 -14.12 12.82 -4.93
CA SER A 148 -15.55 13.01 -5.17
C SER A 148 -16.43 12.35 -4.12
N THR A 149 -17.33 13.15 -3.53
CA THR A 149 -18.38 12.67 -2.61
C THR A 149 -19.60 12.10 -3.32
N SER A 150 -19.70 12.31 -4.64
CA SER A 150 -20.77 11.79 -5.49
C SER A 150 -20.19 11.05 -6.69
N THR A 151 -20.90 10.04 -7.16
CA THR A 151 -20.56 9.25 -8.34
C THR A 151 -21.69 9.34 -9.36
N ARG A 152 -21.35 9.36 -10.66
CA ARG A 152 -22.32 9.36 -11.76
C ARG A 152 -22.13 8.10 -12.58
N ASP A 153 -22.99 7.12 -12.32
CA ASP A 153 -22.93 5.82 -12.98
C ASP A 153 -24.26 5.52 -13.67
N PRO A 154 -24.25 4.80 -14.81
CA PRO A 154 -25.45 4.54 -15.60
C PRO A 154 -26.41 3.52 -14.96
N HIS A 155 -25.90 2.64 -14.10
CA HIS A 155 -26.64 1.50 -13.54
C HIS A 155 -26.38 1.33 -12.03
N GLY A 156 -27.07 0.37 -11.41
CA GLY A 156 -26.92 0.07 -9.98
C GLY A 156 -25.65 -0.72 -9.65
N TYR A 157 -25.10 -0.52 -8.45
CA TYR A 157 -23.85 -1.16 -8.01
C TYR A 157 -23.98 -2.65 -7.63
N THR A 158 -25.19 -3.19 -7.56
CA THR A 158 -25.45 -4.55 -7.08
C THR A 158 -24.85 -5.63 -7.98
N GLU A 159 -24.91 -5.45 -9.29
CA GLU A 159 -24.34 -6.38 -10.26
C GLU A 159 -22.81 -6.40 -10.17
N VAL A 160 -22.19 -5.22 -10.17
CA VAL A 160 -20.74 -5.05 -9.98
C VAL A 160 -20.28 -5.65 -8.66
N LEU A 161 -21.03 -5.44 -7.57
CA LEU A 161 -20.72 -6.03 -6.27
C LEU A 161 -20.74 -7.56 -6.29
N ASN A 162 -21.70 -8.15 -7.00
CA ASN A 162 -21.76 -9.60 -7.17
C ASN A 162 -20.57 -10.10 -7.99
N ARG A 163 -20.21 -9.42 -9.09
CA ARG A 163 -19.00 -9.74 -9.88
C ARG A 163 -17.73 -9.67 -9.03
N LEU A 164 -17.56 -8.64 -8.20
CA LEU A 164 -16.42 -8.50 -7.29
C LEU A 164 -16.31 -9.68 -6.32
N LYS A 165 -17.44 -10.11 -5.74
CA LYS A 165 -17.50 -11.26 -4.84
C LYS A 165 -17.19 -12.57 -5.55
N THR A 166 -17.74 -12.80 -6.74
CA THR A 166 -17.48 -14.01 -7.54
C THR A 166 -15.99 -14.16 -7.86
N HIS A 167 -15.30 -13.05 -8.12
CA HIS A 167 -13.86 -13.04 -8.41
C HIS A 167 -12.97 -12.92 -7.15
N ASN A 168 -13.55 -12.92 -5.94
CA ASN A 168 -12.85 -12.74 -4.66
C ASN A 168 -11.94 -11.49 -4.62
N ILE A 169 -12.43 -10.37 -5.18
CA ILE A 169 -11.69 -9.10 -5.22
C ILE A 169 -12.03 -8.27 -3.97
N LYS A 170 -11.01 -7.89 -3.21
CA LYS A 170 -11.16 -6.97 -2.07
C LYS A 170 -11.06 -5.52 -2.55
N VAL A 171 -11.97 -4.66 -2.12
CA VAL A 171 -11.97 -3.24 -2.52
C VAL A 171 -11.71 -2.35 -1.31
N HIS A 172 -10.60 -1.64 -1.35
CA HIS A 172 -10.16 -0.63 -0.40
C HIS A 172 -10.49 0.76 -0.93
N PHE A 173 -10.84 1.68 -0.04
CA PHE A 173 -11.13 3.07 -0.39
C PHE A 173 -10.33 4.03 0.49
N ILE A 174 -9.78 5.07 -0.13
CA ILE A 174 -9.26 6.27 0.52
C ILE A 174 -10.12 7.42 0.03
N SER A 175 -11.00 7.94 0.90
CA SER A 175 -11.85 9.07 0.56
C SER A 175 -11.32 10.36 1.18
N LEU A 176 -10.85 11.26 0.33
CA LEU A 176 -10.13 12.47 0.73
C LEU A 176 -11.02 13.54 1.39
N CYS A 177 -12.30 13.59 1.02
CA CYS A 177 -13.23 14.62 1.52
C CYS A 177 -14.16 14.15 2.64
N GLY A 178 -14.13 12.87 3.04
CA GLY A 178 -14.95 12.36 4.14
C GLY A 178 -15.58 10.98 3.89
N GLU A 179 -16.38 10.51 4.84
CA GLU A 179 -17.02 9.20 4.73
C GLU A 179 -18.22 9.22 3.77
N VAL A 180 -18.21 8.32 2.78
CA VAL A 180 -19.33 8.08 1.86
C VAL A 180 -19.93 6.70 2.13
N THR A 181 -21.23 6.65 2.42
CA THR A 181 -21.92 5.41 2.82
C THR A 181 -21.83 4.32 1.75
N LEU A 182 -21.92 4.70 0.47
CA LEU A 182 -21.79 3.77 -0.67
C LEU A 182 -20.43 3.05 -0.64
N TYR A 183 -19.34 3.80 -0.60
CA TYR A 183 -17.98 3.25 -0.60
C TYR A 183 -17.72 2.36 0.63
N LYS A 184 -18.23 2.78 1.80
CA LYS A 184 -18.16 1.98 3.03
C LYS A 184 -18.94 0.67 2.95
N SER A 185 -20.09 0.68 2.26
CA SER A 185 -20.87 -0.54 2.05
C SER A 185 -20.15 -1.54 1.14
N ILE A 186 -19.50 -1.06 0.06
CA ILE A 186 -18.77 -1.89 -0.91
C ILE A 186 -17.51 -2.50 -0.27
N SER A 187 -16.72 -1.69 0.46
CA SER A 187 -15.55 -2.17 1.18
C SER A 187 -15.90 -3.24 2.21
N LYS A 188 -16.92 -3.00 3.05
CA LYS A 188 -17.39 -4.00 4.02
C LYS A 188 -17.88 -5.28 3.34
N ALA A 189 -18.63 -5.16 2.25
CA ALA A 189 -19.17 -6.31 1.52
C ALA A 189 -18.10 -7.15 0.81
N THR A 190 -16.95 -6.57 0.47
CA THR A 190 -15.81 -7.25 -0.17
C THR A 190 -14.70 -7.64 0.81
N GLY A 191 -14.82 -7.28 2.10
CA GLY A 191 -13.78 -7.52 3.11
C GLY A 191 -12.56 -6.60 2.96
N GLY A 192 -12.71 -5.46 2.25
CA GLY A 192 -11.71 -4.41 2.16
C GLY A 192 -11.80 -3.40 3.32
N ARG A 193 -10.94 -2.38 3.27
CA ARG A 193 -10.81 -1.34 4.30
C ARG A 193 -11.21 0.03 3.74
N PHE A 194 -11.79 0.88 4.59
CA PHE A 194 -12.20 2.23 4.23
C PHE A 194 -11.45 3.24 5.11
N TYR A 195 -10.79 4.21 4.47
CA TYR A 195 -9.95 5.21 5.12
C TYR A 195 -10.39 6.63 4.77
N VAL A 196 -10.27 7.51 5.75
CA VAL A 196 -10.46 8.96 5.58
C VAL A 196 -9.22 9.66 6.17
N PRO A 197 -8.30 10.13 5.32
CA PRO A 197 -7.12 10.85 5.79
C PRO A 197 -7.52 12.20 6.37
N ILE A 198 -6.83 12.61 7.43
CA ILE A 198 -7.04 13.90 8.10
C ILE A 198 -6.12 14.96 7.49
N ASP A 199 -4.89 14.55 7.18
CA ASP A 199 -3.87 15.36 6.54
C ASP A 199 -3.03 14.51 5.55
N VAL A 200 -2.06 15.17 4.91
CA VAL A 200 -1.15 14.55 3.94
C VAL A 200 -0.21 13.52 4.59
N GLY A 201 0.16 13.72 5.86
CA GLY A 201 1.01 12.78 6.61
C GLY A 201 0.27 11.48 6.93
N HIS A 202 -0.98 11.58 7.37
CA HIS A 202 -1.87 10.45 7.59
C HIS A 202 -2.16 9.71 6.28
N LEU A 203 -2.34 10.43 5.16
CA LEU A 203 -2.47 9.80 3.84
C LEU A 203 -1.22 8.97 3.48
N SER A 204 -0.01 9.50 3.71
CA SER A 204 1.24 8.75 3.51
C SER A 204 1.31 7.49 4.39
N MET A 205 0.89 7.60 5.65
CA MET A 205 0.84 6.47 6.58
C MET A 205 -0.13 5.38 6.13
N ILE A 206 -1.33 5.74 5.69
CA ILE A 206 -2.32 4.81 5.14
C ILE A 206 -1.76 4.08 3.90
N MET A 207 -1.08 4.80 3.01
CA MET A 207 -0.45 4.19 1.82
C MET A 207 0.64 3.19 2.22
N LYS A 208 1.44 3.48 3.26
CA LYS A 208 2.41 2.52 3.82
C LYS A 208 1.73 1.33 4.51
N GLU A 209 0.59 1.52 5.15
CA GLU A 209 -0.16 0.38 5.69
C GLU A 209 -0.63 -0.55 4.55
N LEU A 210 -1.11 0.03 3.45
CA LEU A 210 -1.57 -0.72 2.28
C LEU A 210 -0.45 -1.45 1.54
N SER A 211 0.83 -1.09 1.73
CA SER A 211 1.96 -1.87 1.22
C SER A 211 2.13 -3.21 1.95
N HIS A 212 1.51 -3.41 3.11
CA HIS A 212 1.53 -4.68 3.81
C HIS A 212 0.45 -5.62 3.23
N PRO A 213 0.78 -6.89 2.93
CA PRO A 213 -0.19 -7.84 2.40
C PRO A 213 -1.30 -8.13 3.42
N THR A 214 -2.54 -8.17 2.95
CA THR A 214 -3.70 -8.44 3.81
C THR A 214 -3.81 -9.92 4.20
N ASP A 215 -4.55 -10.19 5.28
CA ASP A 215 -4.89 -11.55 5.69
C ASP A 215 -5.72 -12.25 4.61
N PHE A 216 -5.29 -13.44 4.24
CA PHE A 216 -5.92 -14.27 3.24
C PHE A 216 -6.63 -15.45 3.92
N ASN A 217 -7.96 -15.36 3.96
CA ASN A 217 -8.81 -16.41 4.54
C ASN A 217 -9.22 -17.49 3.53
N GLY A 218 -8.67 -17.45 2.31
CA GLY A 218 -9.01 -18.40 1.26
C GLY A 218 -8.44 -19.80 1.53
N THR A 219 -9.19 -20.81 1.12
CA THR A 219 -8.82 -22.23 1.26
C THR A 219 -7.96 -22.73 0.09
N THR A 220 -8.00 -22.04 -1.06
CA THR A 220 -7.30 -22.43 -2.28
C THR A 220 -5.83 -22.04 -2.23
N LEU A 221 -4.95 -23.02 -2.36
CA LEU A 221 -3.51 -22.80 -2.54
C LEU A 221 -3.22 -22.67 -4.03
N SER A 222 -2.71 -21.51 -4.46
CA SER A 222 -2.17 -21.33 -5.81
C SER A 222 -0.66 -21.54 -5.79
N LEU A 223 -0.17 -22.41 -6.67
CA LEU A 223 1.26 -22.60 -6.89
C LEU A 223 1.71 -21.71 -8.05
N VAL A 224 2.71 -20.86 -7.79
CA VAL A 224 3.30 -20.00 -8.81
C VAL A 224 4.67 -20.56 -9.18
N LYS A 225 4.92 -20.71 -10.48
CA LYS A 225 6.23 -21.09 -11.00
C LYS A 225 7.15 -19.87 -10.98
N ILE A 226 8.23 -19.95 -10.21
CA ILE A 226 9.26 -18.91 -10.12
C ILE A 226 10.56 -19.42 -10.75
N GLY A 227 11.21 -18.55 -11.53
CA GLY A 227 12.54 -18.78 -12.08
C GLY A 227 13.60 -17.95 -11.33
N PHE A 228 14.72 -18.58 -10.98
CA PHE A 228 15.90 -17.91 -10.42
C PHE A 228 16.95 -17.76 -11.52
N PRO A 229 17.04 -16.59 -12.17
CA PRO A 229 18.00 -16.39 -13.24
C PRO A 229 19.40 -16.14 -12.69
N LEU A 230 20.40 -16.52 -13.47
CA LEU A 230 21.81 -16.25 -13.16
C LEU A 230 22.25 -14.93 -13.81
N PRO A 231 23.12 -14.15 -13.16
CA PRO A 231 23.69 -12.96 -13.77
C PRO A 231 24.68 -13.35 -14.87
N THR A 232 24.60 -12.67 -16.00
CA THR A 232 25.45 -12.89 -17.18
C THR A 232 26.07 -11.56 -17.61
N MET A 233 27.37 -11.57 -17.91
CA MET A 233 28.16 -10.39 -18.31
C MET A 233 28.43 -10.34 -19.82
N GLU A 234 27.72 -11.14 -20.59
CA GLU A 234 27.85 -11.21 -22.04
C GLU A 234 26.96 -10.16 -22.71
N SER A 235 27.53 -9.39 -23.63
CA SER A 235 26.80 -8.40 -24.41
C SER A 235 25.74 -9.09 -25.27
N SER A 236 24.48 -8.92 -24.90
CA SER A 236 23.34 -9.55 -25.55
C SER A 236 22.17 -8.59 -25.65
N VAL A 237 21.23 -8.89 -26.55
CA VAL A 237 20.03 -8.07 -26.73
C VAL A 237 19.06 -8.40 -25.60
N CYS A 238 18.67 -7.37 -24.84
CA CYS A 238 17.65 -7.49 -23.80
C CYS A 238 16.28 -7.74 -24.44
N ALA A 239 15.59 -8.80 -24.04
CA ALA A 239 14.26 -9.12 -24.56
C ALA A 239 13.18 -8.11 -24.14
N CYS A 240 13.43 -7.27 -23.12
CA CYS A 240 12.46 -6.29 -22.64
C CYS A 240 12.41 -5.02 -23.49
N HIS A 241 13.57 -4.51 -23.90
CA HIS A 241 13.71 -3.21 -24.58
C HIS A 241 14.24 -3.35 -26.02
N LEU A 242 14.69 -4.55 -26.40
CA LEU A 242 15.38 -4.83 -27.66
C LEU A 242 16.67 -4.02 -27.84
N GLU A 243 17.29 -3.62 -26.72
CA GLU A 243 18.56 -2.90 -26.66
C GLU A 243 19.70 -3.84 -26.23
N VAL A 244 20.89 -3.62 -26.78
CA VAL A 244 22.09 -4.36 -26.37
C VAL A 244 22.52 -3.88 -24.98
N LYS A 245 22.59 -4.81 -24.02
CA LYS A 245 23.13 -4.55 -22.68
C LYS A 245 24.29 -5.51 -22.39
N SER A 246 25.31 -5.00 -21.70
CA SER A 246 26.49 -5.77 -21.31
C SER A 246 26.26 -6.64 -20.06
N VAL A 247 25.28 -6.29 -19.24
CA VAL A 247 24.94 -7.00 -18.01
C VAL A 247 23.45 -7.30 -18.02
N GLY A 248 23.10 -8.52 -17.63
CA GLY A 248 21.71 -8.91 -17.44
C GLY A 248 21.57 -10.25 -16.75
N TYR A 249 20.37 -10.80 -16.83
CA TYR A 249 19.99 -12.05 -16.19
C TYR A 249 19.45 -13.01 -17.23
N GLU A 250 19.94 -14.25 -17.22
CA GLU A 250 19.52 -15.29 -18.14
C GLU A 250 18.29 -16.03 -17.59
N CYS A 251 17.19 -16.04 -18.34
CA CYS A 251 16.01 -16.80 -17.96
C CYS A 251 16.31 -18.32 -17.92
N PRO A 252 16.02 -19.03 -16.82
CA PRO A 252 16.31 -20.46 -16.72
C PRO A 252 15.43 -21.32 -17.63
N VAL A 253 14.29 -20.79 -18.11
CA VAL A 253 13.33 -21.53 -18.94
C VAL A 253 13.61 -21.35 -20.43
N CYS A 254 13.60 -20.11 -20.92
CA CYS A 254 13.77 -19.81 -22.34
C CYS A 254 15.14 -19.24 -22.72
N LYS A 255 16.07 -19.10 -21.78
CA LYS A 255 17.47 -18.66 -22.02
C LYS A 255 17.63 -17.24 -22.57
N THR A 256 16.58 -16.44 -22.48
CA THR A 256 16.57 -15.06 -22.94
C THR A 256 17.15 -14.14 -21.89
N MET A 257 17.86 -13.09 -22.31
CA MET A 257 18.43 -12.12 -21.39
C MET A 257 17.42 -11.02 -21.03
N VAL A 258 17.26 -10.76 -19.73
CA VAL A 258 16.46 -9.66 -19.17
C VAL A 258 17.35 -8.70 -18.39
N CYS A 259 17.03 -7.41 -18.38
CA CYS A 259 17.93 -6.39 -17.81
C CYS A 259 17.80 -6.19 -16.30
N SER A 260 16.64 -6.52 -15.72
CA SER A 260 16.33 -6.23 -14.32
C SER A 260 15.43 -7.30 -13.74
N LEU A 261 15.46 -7.42 -12.41
CA LEU A 261 14.59 -8.29 -11.61
C LEU A 261 13.94 -7.44 -10.52
N PRO A 262 12.70 -7.72 -10.10
CA PRO A 262 11.83 -8.81 -10.56
C PRO A 262 11.09 -8.46 -11.87
N ILE A 263 10.89 -9.43 -12.76
CA ILE A 263 10.15 -9.24 -14.02
C ILE A 263 9.49 -10.53 -14.48
N SER A 264 8.31 -10.45 -15.12
CA SER A 264 7.77 -11.57 -15.87
C SER A 264 8.50 -11.68 -17.20
N CYS A 265 9.07 -12.85 -17.52
CA CYS A 265 9.81 -13.02 -18.76
C CYS A 265 8.93 -12.72 -19.98
N PRO A 266 9.32 -11.80 -20.88
CA PRO A 266 8.49 -11.39 -22.02
C PRO A 266 8.25 -12.52 -23.05
N ILE A 267 9.02 -13.60 -22.99
CA ILE A 267 8.95 -14.71 -23.96
C ILE A 267 8.21 -15.93 -23.37
N CYS A 268 8.56 -16.37 -22.16
CA CYS A 268 7.95 -17.56 -21.55
C CYS A 268 6.97 -17.26 -20.41
N ASN A 269 6.76 -15.98 -20.07
CA ASN A 269 5.87 -15.50 -18.99
C ASN A 269 6.14 -16.12 -17.61
N THR A 270 7.35 -16.65 -17.39
CA THR A 270 7.78 -17.14 -16.07
C THR A 270 8.23 -15.96 -15.21
N GLN A 271 7.77 -15.90 -13.96
CA GLN A 271 8.17 -14.85 -13.01
C GLN A 271 9.64 -15.03 -12.61
N LEU A 272 10.49 -14.06 -12.95
CA LEU A 272 11.92 -14.07 -12.65
C LEU A 272 12.22 -13.22 -11.42
N VAL A 273 12.87 -13.84 -10.43
CA VAL A 273 13.07 -13.23 -9.11
C VAL A 273 14.44 -13.61 -8.56
N SER A 274 15.10 -12.70 -7.86
CA SER A 274 16.31 -13.00 -7.09
C SER A 274 15.97 -13.60 -5.73
N THR A 275 16.88 -14.38 -5.16
CA THR A 275 16.72 -14.92 -3.79
C THR A 275 16.55 -13.82 -2.74
N LEU A 276 17.21 -12.66 -2.94
CA LEU A 276 17.07 -11.49 -2.08
C LEU A 276 15.67 -10.86 -2.16
N ASN A 277 15.04 -10.83 -3.33
CA ASN A 277 13.68 -10.33 -3.45
C ASN A 277 12.68 -11.24 -2.72
N LEU A 278 12.86 -12.56 -2.83
CA LEU A 278 12.04 -13.50 -2.10
C LEU A 278 12.22 -13.37 -0.57
N SER A 279 13.44 -13.18 -0.10
CA SER A 279 13.73 -13.07 1.33
C SER A 279 13.05 -11.86 1.99
N LYS A 280 12.88 -10.74 1.26
CA LYS A 280 12.11 -9.59 1.76
C LYS A 280 10.65 -9.92 2.07
N SER A 281 10.07 -10.87 1.34
CA SER A 281 8.69 -11.31 1.59
C SER A 281 8.56 -12.22 2.83
N LEU A 282 9.67 -12.80 3.32
CA LEU A 282 9.67 -13.70 4.50
C LEU A 282 9.22 -12.98 5.77
N ARG A 283 9.44 -11.67 5.90
CA ARG A 283 9.00 -10.88 7.06
C ARG A 283 7.49 -10.93 7.28
N PHE A 284 6.73 -11.13 6.21
CA PHE A 284 5.27 -11.26 6.27
C PHE A 284 4.82 -12.70 6.57
N ILE A 285 5.66 -13.69 6.27
CA ILE A 285 5.38 -15.11 6.55
C ILE A 285 5.66 -15.42 8.02
N TYR A 286 6.76 -14.88 8.55
CA TYR A 286 7.20 -15.10 9.91
C TYR A 286 7.28 -13.76 10.65
N PRO A 287 6.13 -13.16 11.00
CA PRO A 287 6.13 -11.90 11.74
C PRO A 287 6.78 -12.10 13.11
N LEU A 288 7.63 -11.16 13.51
CA LEU A 288 8.24 -11.16 14.82
C LEU A 288 7.18 -10.85 15.89
N LYS A 289 7.04 -11.74 16.89
CA LYS A 289 6.16 -11.50 18.04
C LYS A 289 6.63 -10.25 18.81
N PRO A 290 5.70 -9.39 19.25
CA PRO A 290 6.06 -8.23 20.06
C PRO A 290 6.78 -8.70 21.34
N PHE A 291 7.84 -7.99 21.70
CA PHE A 291 8.55 -8.26 22.94
C PHE A 291 7.70 -7.84 24.15
N ILE A 292 7.79 -8.61 25.24
CA ILE A 292 7.04 -8.35 26.47
C ILE A 292 7.69 -7.18 27.20
N GLU A 293 6.87 -6.21 27.64
CA GLU A 293 7.33 -5.17 28.53
C GLU A 293 7.73 -5.76 29.89
N ARG A 294 9.03 -5.72 30.18
CA ARG A 294 9.61 -6.08 31.47
C ARG A 294 10.70 -5.06 31.79
N ALA A 295 10.43 -4.29 32.84
CA ALA A 295 11.32 -3.24 33.30
C ALA A 295 12.41 -3.81 34.22
N GLU A 296 13.40 -4.53 33.67
CA GLU A 296 14.60 -4.94 34.41
C GLU A 296 15.73 -5.31 33.43
N ASP A 297 16.98 -5.05 33.85
CA ASP A 297 18.25 -5.18 33.11
C ASP A 297 18.58 -4.15 32.02
N ALA A 298 19.87 -4.11 31.64
CA ALA A 298 20.40 -3.29 30.57
C ALA A 298 20.17 -3.95 29.20
N CYS A 299 19.93 -3.15 28.17
CA CYS A 299 19.75 -3.59 26.80
C CYS A 299 21.01 -4.30 26.28
N ARG A 300 20.84 -5.50 25.73
CA ARG A 300 21.98 -6.30 25.25
C ARG A 300 22.72 -5.70 24.04
N ILE A 301 22.06 -4.84 23.26
CA ILE A 301 22.64 -4.19 22.08
C ILE A 301 23.41 -2.93 22.47
N CYS A 302 22.76 -2.00 23.18
CA CYS A 302 23.30 -0.65 23.43
C CYS A 302 23.59 -0.34 24.90
N GLN A 303 23.34 -1.29 25.81
CA GLN A 303 23.56 -1.17 27.26
C GLN A 303 22.74 -0.09 27.98
N ASN A 304 21.82 0.59 27.29
CA ASN A 304 20.83 1.50 27.89
C ASN A 304 19.78 0.74 28.71
N LYS A 305 18.96 1.44 29.49
CA LYS A 305 17.90 0.83 30.30
C LYS A 305 16.95 -0.03 29.44
N GLY A 306 16.84 -1.31 29.77
CA GLY A 306 15.93 -2.25 29.12
C GLY A 306 14.49 -1.98 29.52
N ALA A 307 13.58 -2.22 28.58
CA ALA A 307 12.13 -2.12 28.79
C ALA A 307 11.38 -3.31 28.19
N TYR A 308 11.95 -3.98 27.18
CA TYR A 308 11.31 -5.05 26.44
C TYR A 308 12.16 -6.32 26.51
N GLN A 309 11.54 -7.49 26.56
CA GLN A 309 12.21 -8.78 26.60
C GLN A 309 11.63 -9.74 25.54
N CYS A 310 12.50 -10.44 24.82
CA CYS A 310 12.09 -11.51 23.90
C CYS A 310 11.74 -12.79 24.67
N ASP A 311 10.63 -13.43 24.34
CA ASP A 311 10.14 -14.65 25.04
C ASP A 311 11.07 -15.86 24.93
N LEU A 312 11.86 -15.91 23.85
CA LEU A 312 12.59 -17.11 23.44
C LEU A 312 14.00 -17.10 23.99
N CYS A 313 14.79 -16.10 23.59
CA CYS A 313 16.17 -15.95 24.02
C CYS A 313 16.29 -15.19 25.35
N LYS A 314 15.18 -14.65 25.88
CA LYS A 314 15.11 -13.85 27.11
C LYS A 314 16.02 -12.61 27.12
N SER A 315 16.51 -12.19 25.95
CA SER A 315 17.35 -11.00 25.84
C SER A 315 16.52 -9.73 25.98
N THR A 316 17.10 -8.72 26.63
CA THR A 316 16.48 -7.44 26.95
C THR A 316 16.88 -6.35 25.94
N TYR A 317 15.90 -5.50 25.63
CA TYR A 317 15.97 -4.45 24.63
C TYR A 317 15.45 -3.14 25.21
N CYS A 318 16.07 -2.01 24.86
CA CYS A 318 15.51 -0.70 25.12
C CYS A 318 14.43 -0.36 24.07
N SER A 319 13.65 0.71 24.29
CA SER A 319 12.58 1.11 23.38
C SER A 319 13.06 1.36 21.94
N TYR A 320 14.20 2.05 21.78
CA TYR A 320 14.78 2.31 20.47
C TYR A 320 15.20 1.03 19.74
N CYS A 321 15.90 0.12 20.44
CA CYS A 321 16.32 -1.15 19.86
C CYS A 321 15.14 -2.06 19.53
N ASN A 322 14.09 -2.05 20.36
CA ASN A 322 12.84 -2.73 20.08
C ASN A 322 12.22 -2.22 18.76
N GLY A 323 12.08 -0.90 18.63
CA GLY A 323 11.60 -0.27 17.40
C GLY A 323 12.43 -0.62 16.16
N PHE A 324 13.76 -0.59 16.26
CA PHE A 324 14.65 -0.98 15.16
C PHE A 324 14.49 -2.44 14.74
N VAL A 325 14.44 -3.36 15.72
CA VAL A 325 14.27 -4.79 15.48
C VAL A 325 12.92 -5.07 14.81
N HIS A 326 11.83 -4.45 15.26
CA HIS A 326 10.50 -4.68 14.70
C HIS A 326 10.24 -3.98 13.36
N SER A 327 10.82 -2.79 13.13
CA SER A 327 10.61 -2.03 11.88
C SER A 327 11.53 -2.44 10.74
N THR A 328 12.79 -2.74 11.05
CA THR A 328 13.84 -2.87 10.03
C THR A 328 14.29 -4.31 9.85
N LEU A 329 14.60 -5.01 10.95
CA LEU A 329 15.14 -6.38 10.89
C LEU A 329 14.03 -7.42 10.72
N SER A 330 12.91 -7.26 11.43
CA SER A 330 11.81 -8.24 11.50
C SER A 330 12.21 -9.62 12.04
N PHE A 331 13.36 -9.75 12.71
CA PHE A 331 13.78 -10.95 13.43
C PHE A 331 14.60 -10.59 14.67
N CYS A 332 14.56 -11.46 15.68
CA CYS A 332 15.36 -11.29 16.90
C CYS A 332 16.82 -11.71 16.65
N ILE A 333 17.76 -10.81 16.96
CA ILE A 333 19.20 -10.97 16.70
C ILE A 333 19.82 -12.17 17.46
N TYR A 334 19.32 -12.46 18.67
CA TYR A 334 19.92 -13.48 19.55
C TYR A 334 19.19 -14.83 19.54
N CYS A 335 18.14 -14.98 18.73
CA CYS A 335 17.46 -16.27 18.60
C CYS A 335 18.21 -17.13 17.56
N GLU A 336 18.57 -18.36 17.92
CA GLU A 336 19.27 -19.29 17.03
C GLU A 336 18.47 -19.63 15.76
N LEU A 337 17.15 -19.62 15.88
CA LEU A 337 16.23 -19.66 14.76
C LEU A 337 15.52 -18.31 14.66
N PRO A 338 15.46 -17.70 13.46
CA PRO A 338 14.66 -16.50 13.24
C PRO A 338 13.15 -16.75 13.37
N HIS A 339 12.75 -18.00 13.63
CA HIS A 339 11.36 -18.48 13.60
C HIS A 339 11.03 -19.27 14.86
N ASN A 340 10.40 -18.59 15.83
CA ASN A 340 9.33 -19.04 16.76
C ASN A 340 9.47 -18.45 18.13
#